data_AF-A0A2E8IWK6-F1
#
_entry.id   AF-A0A2E8IWK6-F1
#
_cell.length_a   1.000
_cell.length_b   1.000
_cell.length_c   1.000
_cell.angle_alpha   90.00
_cell.angle_beta   90.00
_cell.angle_gamma   90.00
#
_symmetry.space_group_name_H-M   'P 1'
#
loop_
_entity.id
_entity.type
_entity.pdbx_description
1 polymer ?
#
loop_
_entity_poly.entity_id
_entity_poly.type
_entity_poly.pdbx_seq_one_letter_code
_entity_poly.pdbx_strand_id
1 'polypeptide(L)'
;MVDPITAVSATLATISGGIKAGKQLYAMKNEIVSFFDGVDDAKAKHAKKKNSIFAGSNEEGLATYFDAMAAKDAEENLRELIVNSRGLSSYQELQNIRKEIRQERKAAEAQRQLERQKRAEAALTVAVIVVAAVALFGGMYLFAIYMGWLSF
;
A
#
# COMPACT_ATOMS: atom_id res chain seq x y z
N MET A 1 2.45 3.37 20.99
CA MET A 1 1.74 3.41 19.69
C MET A 1 0.29 3.08 19.99
N VAL A 2 -0.68 3.89 19.57
CA VAL A 2 -2.10 3.63 19.85
C VAL A 2 -2.53 2.39 19.07
N ASP A 3 -3.22 1.46 19.72
CA ASP A 3 -3.74 0.27 19.05
C ASP A 3 -4.73 0.66 17.93
N PRO A 4 -4.72 -0.03 16.78
CA PRO A 4 -5.55 0.32 15.63
C PRO A 4 -7.03 0.45 15.99
N ILE A 5 -7.54 -0.42 16.87
CA ILE A 5 -8.93 -0.39 17.33
C ILE A 5 -9.23 0.85 18.15
N THR A 6 -8.30 1.30 18.99
CA THR A 6 -8.42 2.53 19.76
C THR A 6 -8.46 3.76 18.83
N ALA A 7 -7.71 3.74 17.73
CA ALA A 7 -7.77 4.79 16.71
C ALA A 7 -9.10 4.76 15.92
N VAL A 8 -9.59 3.58 15.58
CA VAL A 8 -10.89 3.35 14.90
C VAL A 8 -12.06 3.81 15.78
N SER A 9 -12.06 3.48 17.07
CA SER A 9 -13.13 3.88 17.99
C SER A 9 -13.12 5.40 18.25
N ALA A 10 -11.95 6.02 18.39
CA ALA A 10 -11.82 7.47 18.56
C ALA A 10 -12.33 8.25 17.33
N THR A 11 -11.99 7.79 16.13
CA THR A 11 -12.47 8.40 14.88
C THR A 11 -13.97 8.17 14.68
N LEU A 12 -14.50 7.00 15.03
CA LEU A 12 -15.95 6.73 15.01
C LEU A 12 -16.72 7.64 15.97
N ALA A 13 -16.20 7.85 17.19
CA ALA A 13 -16.81 8.76 18.16
C ALA A 13 -16.85 10.21 17.63
N THR A 14 -15.79 10.62 16.94
CA THR A 14 -15.69 11.94 16.29
C THR A 14 -16.72 12.07 15.15
N ILE A 15 -16.85 11.05 14.31
CA ILE A 15 -17.84 11.02 13.22
C ILE A 15 -19.26 11.04 13.79
N SER A 16 -19.55 10.16 14.75
CA SER A 16 -20.86 10.08 15.40
C SER A 16 -21.24 11.40 16.09
N GLY A 17 -20.30 12.01 16.81
CA GLY A 17 -20.49 13.31 17.46
C GLY A 17 -20.70 14.44 16.44
N GLY A 18 -19.97 14.43 15.33
CA GLY A 18 -20.13 15.40 14.25
C GLY A 18 -21.47 15.27 13.53
N ILE A 19 -21.94 14.05 13.25
CA ILE A 19 -23.26 13.79 12.67
C ILE A 19 -24.38 14.28 13.62
N LYS A 20 -24.27 13.96 14.91
CA LYS A 20 -25.23 14.45 15.93
C LYS A 20 -25.22 15.98 16.06
N ALA A 21 -24.06 16.61 15.90
CA ALA A 21 -23.91 18.06 15.85
C ALA A 21 -24.39 18.68 14.51
N GLY A 22 -24.96 17.89 13.60
CA GLY A 22 -25.46 18.35 12.31
C GLY A 22 -24.38 18.64 11.26
N LYS A 23 -23.12 18.23 11.50
CA LYS A 23 -22.05 18.39 10.51
C LYS A 23 -22.32 17.49 9.31
N GLN A 24 -22.14 18.05 8.12
CA GLN A 24 -22.23 17.26 6.90
C GLN A 24 -21.05 16.28 6.81
N LEU A 25 -21.32 15.04 6.38
CA LEU A 25 -20.29 14.02 6.14
C LEU A 25 -19.13 14.51 5.26
N TYR A 26 -19.41 15.41 4.30
CA TYR A 26 -18.39 16.04 3.46
C TYR A 26 -17.34 16.81 4.28
N ALA A 27 -17.78 17.51 5.32
CA ALA A 27 -16.88 18.22 6.23
C ALA A 27 -16.04 17.25 7.08
N MET A 28 -16.48 16.00 7.22
CA MET A 28 -15.80 14.95 7.97
C MET A 28 -15.09 13.93 7.08
N LYS A 29 -14.80 14.30 5.82
CA LYS A 29 -14.16 13.39 4.84
C LYS A 29 -12.82 12.84 5.33
N ASN A 30 -12.04 13.66 6.06
CA ASN A 30 -10.72 13.27 6.54
C ASN A 30 -10.83 12.25 7.68
N GLU A 31 -11.79 12.44 8.58
CA GLU A 31 -12.09 11.52 9.67
C GLU A 31 -12.64 10.19 9.13
N ILE A 32 -13.51 10.24 8.12
CA ILE A 32 -14.02 9.03 7.45
C ILE A 32 -12.87 8.28 6.77
N VAL A 33 -12.00 8.96 6.02
CA VAL A 33 -10.83 8.33 5.39
C VAL A 33 -9.93 7.68 6.47
N SER A 34 -9.59 8.41 7.53
CA SER A 34 -8.76 7.93 8.63
C SER A 34 -9.36 6.74 9.38
N PHE A 35 -10.67 6.78 9.66
CA PHE A 35 -11.40 5.68 10.29
C PHE A 35 -11.20 4.38 9.53
N PHE A 36 -11.42 4.44 8.23
CA PHE A 36 -11.33 3.26 7.39
C PHE A 36 -9.89 2.79 7.12
N ASP A 37 -8.92 3.71 7.03
CA ASP A 37 -7.50 3.34 6.96
C ASP A 37 -7.10 2.57 8.23
N GLY A 38 -7.58 3.00 9.40
CA GLY A 38 -7.41 2.29 10.67
C GLY A 38 -8.08 0.91 10.69
N VAL A 39 -9.27 0.77 10.10
CA VAL A 39 -9.96 -0.53 9.95
C VAL A 39 -9.18 -1.47 9.04
N ASP A 40 -8.69 -0.97 7.91
CA ASP A 40 -7.88 -1.75 6.97
C ASP A 40 -6.55 -2.19 7.62
N ASP A 41 -5.91 -1.33 8.41
CA ASP A 41 -4.71 -1.65 9.19
C ASP A 41 -4.97 -2.71 10.26
N ALA A 42 -6.09 -2.62 11.00
CA ALA A 42 -6.49 -3.64 11.98
C ALA A 42 -6.69 -5.01 11.31
N LYS A 43 -7.39 -5.04 10.16
CA LYS A 43 -7.60 -6.25 9.36
C LYS A 43 -6.28 -6.79 8.78
N ALA A 44 -5.37 -5.91 8.35
CA ALA A 44 -4.06 -6.30 7.81
C ALA A 44 -3.14 -6.90 8.89
N LYS A 45 -3.16 -6.38 10.12
CA LYS A 45 -2.42 -6.98 11.26
C LYS A 45 -2.92 -8.41 11.55
N HIS A 46 -4.23 -8.64 11.52
CA HIS A 46 -4.81 -9.98 11.62
C HIS A 46 -4.33 -10.91 10.49
N ALA A 47 -4.36 -10.45 9.25
CA ALA A 47 -3.94 -11.25 8.09
C ALA A 47 -2.43 -11.59 8.10
N LYS A 48 -1.56 -10.64 8.46
CA LYS A 48 -0.11 -10.87 8.58
C LYS A 48 0.22 -11.88 9.68
N LYS A 49 -0.46 -11.82 10.83
CA LYS A 49 -0.23 -12.77 11.94
C LYS A 49 -0.67 -14.19 11.57
N LYS A 50 -1.79 -14.36 10.86
CA LYS A 50 -2.25 -15.68 10.36
C LYS A 50 -1.26 -16.34 9.40
N ASN A 51 -0.57 -15.55 8.56
CA ASN A 51 0.38 -16.06 7.56
C ASN A 51 1.83 -16.20 8.07
N SER A 52 2.11 -15.87 9.34
CA SER A 52 3.43 -16.05 9.92
C SER A 52 3.64 -17.51 10.33
N ILE A 53 4.66 -18.16 9.75
CA ILE A 53 5.07 -19.54 10.05
C ILE A 53 5.53 -19.69 11.52
N PHE A 54 5.78 -18.58 12.22
CA PHE A 54 6.20 -18.51 13.64
C PHE A 54 5.09 -18.06 14.61
N ALA A 55 3.82 -18.01 14.18
CA ALA A 55 2.71 -17.60 15.05
C ALA A 55 2.31 -18.69 16.05
N GLY A 56 3.20 -18.99 16.99
CA GLY A 56 2.94 -19.83 18.15
C GLY A 56 2.52 -19.00 19.36
N SER A 57 1.27 -18.53 19.42
CA SER A 57 0.57 -18.32 20.70
C SER A 57 -0.95 -18.23 20.47
N ASN A 58 -1.71 -19.06 21.16
CA ASN A 58 -3.17 -19.16 21.01
C ASN A 58 -3.89 -17.91 21.56
N GLU A 59 -3.28 -17.20 22.52
CA GLU A 59 -3.81 -15.99 23.14
C GLU A 59 -3.75 -14.76 22.23
N GLU A 60 -2.67 -14.56 21.46
CA GLU A 60 -2.60 -13.43 20.53
C GLU A 60 -3.55 -13.59 19.33
N GLY A 61 -3.84 -14.83 18.92
CA GLY A 61 -4.82 -15.12 17.87
C GLY A 61 -6.23 -14.69 18.26
N LEU A 62 -6.64 -14.95 19.51
CA LEU A 62 -7.93 -14.52 20.05
C LEU A 62 -8.01 -13.00 20.18
N ALA A 63 -6.97 -12.34 20.72
CA ALA A 63 -6.94 -10.87 20.82
C ALA A 63 -7.09 -10.21 19.44
N THR A 64 -6.33 -10.70 18.44
CA THR A 64 -6.40 -10.14 17.08
C THR A 64 -7.75 -10.43 16.41
N TYR A 65 -8.40 -11.55 16.76
CA TYR A 65 -9.75 -11.87 16.28
C TYR A 65 -10.81 -10.93 16.86
N PHE A 66 -10.74 -10.64 18.18
CA PHE A 66 -11.63 -9.66 18.81
C PHE A 66 -11.42 -8.25 18.26
N ASP A 67 -10.17 -7.88 17.96
CA ASP A 67 -9.88 -6.62 17.26
C ASP A 67 -10.55 -6.60 15.87
N ALA A 68 -10.42 -7.67 15.09
CA ALA A 68 -11.06 -7.76 13.78
C ALA A 68 -12.61 -7.72 13.88
N MET A 69 -13.19 -8.30 14.94
CA MET A 69 -14.61 -8.23 15.23
C MET A 69 -15.03 -6.80 15.59
N ALA A 70 -14.32 -6.14 16.51
CA ALA A 70 -14.59 -4.75 16.89
C ALA A 70 -14.47 -3.78 15.70
N ALA A 71 -13.52 -4.02 14.79
CA ALA A 71 -13.41 -3.24 13.55
C ALA A 71 -14.62 -3.45 12.62
N LYS A 72 -15.17 -4.67 12.55
CA LYS A 72 -16.40 -4.94 11.78
C LYS A 72 -17.62 -4.26 12.40
N ASP A 73 -17.75 -4.32 13.72
CA ASP A 73 -18.85 -3.68 14.44
C ASP A 73 -18.79 -2.15 14.28
N ALA A 74 -17.58 -1.57 14.30
CA ALA A 74 -17.38 -0.16 14.01
C ALA A 74 -17.78 0.21 12.57
N GLU A 75 -17.50 -0.66 11.60
CA GLU A 75 -17.87 -0.46 10.19
C GLU A 75 -19.40 -0.50 9.99
N GLU A 76 -20.10 -1.42 10.67
CA GLU A 76 -21.55 -1.51 10.63
C GLU A 76 -22.22 -0.29 11.27
N ASN A 77 -21.69 0.19 12.41
CA ASN A 77 -22.16 1.43 13.03
C ASN A 77 -21.98 2.64 12.10
N LEU A 78 -20.84 2.76 11.42
CA LEU A 78 -20.62 3.82 10.46
C LEU A 78 -21.58 3.72 9.27
N ARG A 79 -21.82 2.50 8.78
CA ARG A 79 -22.80 2.24 7.71
C ARG A 79 -24.18 2.73 8.11
N GLU A 80 -24.65 2.35 9.30
CA GLU A 80 -25.95 2.77 9.81
C GLU A 80 -26.05 4.30 9.87
N LEU A 81 -25.03 4.99 10.40
CA LEU A 81 -24.98 6.45 10.46
C LEU A 81 -25.02 7.13 9.08
N ILE A 82 -24.29 6.59 8.11
CA ILE A 82 -24.25 7.14 6.74
C ILE A 82 -25.59 6.88 6.02
N VAL A 83 -26.13 5.67 6.15
CA VAL A 83 -27.42 5.29 5.54
C VAL A 83 -28.55 6.13 6.12
N ASN A 84 -28.58 6.33 7.44
CA ASN A 84 -29.60 7.13 8.12
C ASN A 84 -29.54 8.61 7.74
N SER A 85 -28.37 9.13 7.33
CA SER A 85 -28.19 10.56 7.00
C SER A 85 -28.31 10.87 5.51
N ARG A 86 -27.80 10.01 4.61
CA ARG A 86 -27.73 10.27 3.15
C ARG A 86 -28.36 9.17 2.30
N GLY A 87 -28.79 8.06 2.91
CA GLY A 87 -29.32 6.89 2.21
C GLY A 87 -28.25 5.89 1.79
N LEU A 88 -28.72 4.71 1.38
CA LEU A 88 -27.87 3.55 1.05
C LEU A 88 -27.03 3.76 -0.24
N SER A 89 -27.53 4.54 -1.20
CA SER A 89 -26.84 4.82 -2.46
C SER A 89 -25.50 5.51 -2.25
N SER A 90 -25.46 6.54 -1.39
CA SER A 90 -24.22 7.27 -1.09
C SER A 90 -23.18 6.40 -0.39
N TYR A 91 -23.61 5.47 0.48
CA TYR A 91 -22.69 4.52 1.09
C TYR A 91 -22.09 3.55 0.05
N GLN A 92 -22.91 3.07 -0.88
CA GLN A 92 -22.46 2.17 -1.95
C GLN A 92 -21.47 2.86 -2.91
N GLU A 93 -21.73 4.11 -3.25
CA GLU A 93 -20.83 4.94 -4.05
C GLU A 93 -19.48 5.14 -3.33
N LEU A 94 -19.51 5.43 -2.03
CA LEU A 94 -18.30 5.55 -1.19
C LEU A 94 -17.48 4.25 -1.21
N GLN A 95 -18.14 3.08 -1.10
CA GLN A 95 -17.47 1.79 -1.21
C GLN A 95 -16.86 1.55 -2.61
N ASN A 96 -17.54 1.98 -3.67
CA ASN A 96 -17.05 1.84 -5.04
C ASN A 96 -15.80 2.69 -5.27
N ILE A 97 -15.83 3.96 -4.87
CA ILE A 97 -14.66 4.87 -4.93
C ILE A 97 -13.47 4.27 -4.18
N ARG A 98 -13.72 3.67 -3.01
CA ARG A 98 -12.68 3.00 -2.22
C ARG A 98 -12.09 1.77 -2.89
N LYS A 99 -12.89 1.03 -3.66
CA LYS A 99 -12.39 -0.11 -4.45
C LYS A 99 -11.53 0.40 -5.60
N GLU A 100 -11.99 1.44 -6.29
CA GLU A 100 -11.26 2.08 -7.39
C GLU A 100 -9.90 2.61 -6.93
N ILE A 101 -9.85 3.40 -5.84
CA ILE A 101 -8.58 3.91 -5.28
C ILE A 101 -7.61 2.78 -4.92
N ARG A 102 -8.11 1.65 -4.39
CA ARG A 102 -7.27 0.48 -4.08
C ARG A 102 -6.75 -0.20 -5.34
N GLN A 103 -7.54 -0.26 -6.39
CA GLN A 103 -7.12 -0.79 -7.69
C GLN A 103 -6.08 0.12 -8.33
N GLU A 104 -6.31 1.44 -8.32
CA GLU A 104 -5.37 2.44 -8.83
C GLU A 104 -4.03 2.40 -8.11
N ARG A 105 -4.03 2.32 -6.77
CA ARG A 105 -2.78 2.20 -5.99
C ARG A 105 -2.00 0.94 -6.37
N LYS A 106 -2.67 -0.20 -6.50
CA LYS A 106 -2.02 -1.46 -6.93
C LYS A 106 -1.48 -1.36 -8.36
N ALA A 107 -2.24 -0.76 -9.27
CA ALA A 107 -1.80 -0.56 -10.65
C ALA A 107 -0.58 0.37 -10.73
N ALA A 108 -0.59 1.48 -9.98
CA ALA A 108 0.53 2.42 -9.92
C ALA A 108 1.78 1.78 -9.30
N GLU A 109 1.63 0.98 -8.24
CA GLU A 109 2.75 0.23 -7.65
C GLU A 109 3.34 -0.79 -8.63
N ALA A 110 2.49 -1.54 -9.35
CA ALA A 110 2.94 -2.49 -10.36
C ALA A 110 3.70 -1.78 -11.50
N GLN A 111 3.19 -0.64 -11.99
CA GLN A 111 3.87 0.17 -13.00
C GLN A 111 5.24 0.66 -12.52
N ARG A 112 5.33 1.18 -11.28
CA ARG A 112 6.61 1.61 -10.70
C ARG A 112 7.61 0.47 -10.57
N GLN A 113 7.16 -0.75 -10.25
CA GLN A 113 8.03 -1.92 -10.20
C GLN A 113 8.56 -2.28 -11.59
N LEU A 114 7.70 -2.27 -12.61
CA LEU A 114 8.09 -2.52 -14.00
C LEU A 114 9.09 -1.46 -14.51
N GLU A 115 8.87 -0.18 -14.21
CA GLU A 115 9.80 0.88 -14.58
C GLU A 115 11.18 0.72 -13.92
N ARG A 116 11.22 0.31 -12.64
CA ARG A 116 12.49 0.01 -11.96
C ARG A 116 13.22 -1.15 -12.61
N GLN A 117 12.51 -2.22 -12.97
CA GLN A 117 13.09 -3.37 -13.67
C GLN A 117 13.65 -2.95 -15.04
N LYS A 118 12.87 -2.23 -15.85
CA LYS A 118 13.32 -1.72 -17.16
C LYS A 118 14.54 -0.82 -17.05
N ARG A 119 14.60 0.05 -16.04
CA ARG A 119 15.78 0.91 -15.79
C ARG A 119 17.00 0.09 -15.38
N ALA A 120 16.82 -0.92 -14.54
CA ALA A 120 17.90 -1.80 -14.12
C ALA A 120 18.42 -2.66 -15.29
N GLU A 121 17.54 -3.22 -16.10
CA GLU A 121 17.88 -3.95 -17.32
C GLU A 121 18.61 -3.05 -18.31
N ALA A 122 18.09 -1.85 -18.60
CA ALA A 122 18.74 -0.90 -19.50
C ALA A 122 20.13 -0.50 -19.01
N ALA A 123 20.30 -0.23 -17.71
CA ALA A 123 21.59 0.08 -17.12
C ALA A 123 22.58 -1.08 -17.25
N LEU A 124 22.13 -2.31 -17.03
CA LEU A 124 22.95 -3.51 -17.15
C LEU A 124 23.33 -3.77 -18.62
N THR A 125 22.40 -3.62 -19.56
CA THR A 125 22.67 -3.74 -21.00
C THR A 125 23.70 -2.71 -21.45
N VAL A 126 23.58 -1.44 -21.03
CA VAL A 126 24.57 -0.40 -21.34
C VAL A 126 25.95 -0.75 -20.75
N ALA A 127 26.00 -1.21 -19.50
CA ALA A 127 27.25 -1.61 -18.87
C ALA A 127 27.94 -2.76 -19.64
N VAL A 128 27.19 -3.77 -20.06
CA VAL A 128 27.72 -4.89 -20.86
C VAL A 128 28.26 -4.43 -22.21
N ILE A 129 27.55 -3.53 -22.91
CA ILE A 129 28.00 -2.98 -24.19
C ILE A 129 29.29 -2.18 -24.03
N VAL A 130 29.40 -1.36 -22.98
CA VAL A 130 30.60 -0.56 -22.71
C VAL A 130 31.79 -1.48 -22.41
N VAL A 131 31.61 -2.51 -21.57
CA VAL A 131 32.68 -3.47 -21.25
C VAL A 131 33.12 -4.23 -22.51
N ALA A 132 32.17 -4.68 -23.33
CA ALA A 132 32.47 -5.36 -24.58
C ALA A 132 33.24 -4.45 -25.56
N ALA A 133 32.83 -3.18 -25.68
CA ALA A 133 33.52 -2.20 -26.51
C ALA A 133 34.96 -1.96 -26.02
N VAL A 134 35.15 -1.76 -24.70
CA VAL A 134 36.49 -1.58 -24.12
C VAL A 134 37.36 -2.82 -24.33
N ALA A 135 36.81 -4.02 -24.19
CA ALA A 135 37.54 -5.26 -24.45
C ALA A 135 37.94 -5.41 -25.93
N LEU A 136 37.04 -5.05 -26.86
CA LEU A 136 37.32 -5.10 -28.31
C LEU A 136 38.35 -4.05 -28.72
N PHE A 137 38.16 -2.78 -28.36
CA PHE A 137 39.08 -1.71 -28.73
C PHE A 137 40.41 -1.81 -28.00
N GLY A 138 40.39 -2.16 -26.70
CA GLY A 138 41.61 -2.42 -25.93
C GLY A 138 42.38 -3.64 -26.44
N GLY A 139 41.68 -4.72 -26.78
CA GLY A 139 42.28 -5.91 -27.40
C GLY A 139 42.88 -5.62 -28.78
N MET A 140 42.17 -4.88 -29.64
CA MET A 140 42.67 -4.45 -30.95
C MET A 140 43.89 -3.53 -30.82
N TYR A 141 43.88 -2.61 -29.85
CA TYR A 141 45.00 -1.70 -29.59
C TYR A 141 46.25 -2.46 -29.14
N LEU A 142 46.11 -3.37 -28.17
CA LEU A 142 47.22 -4.22 -27.71
C LEU A 142 47.75 -5.14 -28.82
N PHE A 143 46.87 -5.69 -29.65
CA PHE A 143 47.25 -6.52 -30.79
C PHE A 143 48.03 -5.73 -31.86
N ALA A 144 47.63 -4.49 -32.13
CA ALA A 144 48.32 -3.62 -33.09
C ALA A 144 49.72 -3.19 -32.61
N ILE A 145 49.92 -3.04 -31.29
CA ILE A 145 51.26 -2.85 -30.70
C ILE A 145 52.10 -4.13 -30.86
N TYR A 146 51.53 -5.30 -30.58
CA TYR A 146 52.25 -6.58 -30.70
C TYR A 146 52.74 -6.85 -32.14
N MET A 147 51.94 -6.51 -33.14
CA MET A 147 52.29 -6.63 -34.56
C MET A 147 53.25 -5.54 -35.06
N GLY A 148 53.66 -4.59 -34.21
CA GLY A 148 54.62 -3.53 -34.56
C GLY A 148 54.06 -2.44 -35.48
N TRP A 149 52.74 -2.36 -35.64
CA TRP A 149 52.09 -1.32 -36.45
C TRP A 149 51.97 0.01 -35.70
N LEU A 150 52.06 -0.01 -34.38
CA LEU A 150 52.06 1.17 -33.50
C LEU A 150 53.26 1.10 -32.56
N SER A 151 54.03 2.18 -32.48
CA SER A 151 55.10 2.37 -31.48
C SER A 151 54.61 3.22 -30.32
N PHE A 152 55.10 2.93 -29.12
CA PHE A 152 54.79 3.67 -27.88
C PHE A 152 55.21 5.13 -27.94
#